data_AF-A0A1D6HJE2-F1
#
_entry.id   AF-A0A1D6HJE2-F1
#
_cell.length_a   1.000
_cell.length_b   1.000
_cell.length_c   1.000
_cell.angle_alpha   90.00
_cell.angle_beta   90.00
_cell.angle_gamma   90.00
#
_symmetry.space_group_name_H-M   'P 1'
#
loop_
_entity.id
_entity.type
_entity.pdbx_description
1 polymer ?
#
loop_
_entity_poly.entity_id
_entity_poly.type
_entity_poly.pdbx_seq_one_letter_code
_entity_poly.pdbx_strand_id
1 'polypeptide(L)'
;MVCMHMQMLDQHLHCPTFGTHRFLSQSYPSIAGESVTNLRYSPITYPSVLGEPLHGEDLANSIPKGGLDWERALRCLRHALRTTPSPDWWRRVLLVAPCYRSQSQQSSTPGAVFSPDMIGEAVADRTIELLKLTNSETQCWQDWLLFADIFFFLMKSGCIDFLDFVDKLASRVTNSDQQILRSNHVTWLLAQIIRIEIVMNTLSSDPRKVDTTRKIISFHKEDKSLDANNIGPQSILLDFISSSQTLRIWSFNTSIREHLNSDQLQKGKQIDEWWKQMMKASGERMIDFTNLDERATGMFWVLSFTMAQPACEAVMNWFTSAGMADLIQGPNMQPSERIMMMRETYPLSMSLLSGLSINLCLKLAYQLEETIFLGQAVPSIAMVETYVRLLLIAPHSLFRPHFTALTQRSPSILSKSGIMVKARR
;
A
#
# COMPACT_ATOMS: atom_id res chain seq x y z
N MET A 1 -5.30 3.03 -45.43
CA MET A 1 -5.47 4.28 -44.64
C MET A 1 -5.33 4.05 -43.13
N VAL A 2 -5.87 2.96 -42.55
CA VAL A 2 -5.69 2.57 -41.12
C VAL A 2 -4.23 2.28 -40.74
N CYS A 3 -3.44 1.74 -41.67
CA CYS A 3 -2.04 1.37 -41.43
C CYS A 3 -1.12 2.58 -41.10
N MET A 4 -1.45 3.80 -41.57
CA MET A 4 -0.71 5.03 -41.22
C MET A 4 -1.05 5.57 -39.82
N HIS A 5 -2.25 5.29 -39.28
CA HIS A 5 -2.57 5.59 -37.89
C HIS A 5 -1.85 4.64 -36.92
N MET A 6 -1.52 3.43 -37.37
CA MET A 6 -0.85 2.40 -36.57
C MET A 6 0.66 2.63 -36.38
N GLN A 7 1.35 3.29 -37.32
CA GLN A 7 2.77 3.66 -37.15
C GLN A 7 2.99 4.85 -36.22
N MET A 8 2.01 5.76 -36.08
CA MET A 8 2.12 6.89 -35.14
C MET A 8 1.83 6.48 -33.69
N LEU A 9 0.94 5.51 -33.45
CA LEU A 9 0.77 4.92 -32.11
C LEU A 9 2.05 4.19 -31.61
N ASP A 10 2.87 3.69 -32.53
CA ASP A 10 4.19 3.13 -32.22
C ASP A 10 5.18 4.19 -31.69
N GLN A 11 4.98 5.46 -32.04
CA GLN A 11 5.69 6.62 -31.47
C GLN A 11 4.96 7.23 -30.25
N HIS A 12 3.64 7.03 -30.12
CA HIS A 12 2.83 7.62 -29.02
C HIS A 12 2.67 6.71 -27.80
N LEU A 13 2.83 5.39 -27.90
CA LEU A 13 3.17 4.55 -26.73
C LEU A 13 4.68 4.63 -26.45
N HIS A 14 5.27 5.84 -26.51
CA HIS A 14 6.50 6.08 -25.77
C HIS A 14 6.20 5.74 -24.31
N CYS A 15 6.67 4.57 -23.89
CA CYS A 15 6.70 4.16 -22.49
C CYS A 15 7.24 5.38 -21.74
N PRO A 16 6.44 6.03 -20.87
CA PRO A 16 6.89 7.24 -20.22
C PRO A 16 8.19 6.87 -19.54
N THR A 17 9.28 7.52 -19.97
CA THR A 17 10.62 7.15 -19.52
C THR A 17 10.56 7.10 -18.00
N PHE A 18 11.00 6.00 -17.38
CA PHE A 18 10.91 5.81 -15.91
C PHE A 18 11.64 6.91 -15.12
N GLY A 19 12.37 7.78 -15.81
CA GLY A 19 12.92 9.03 -15.30
C GLY A 19 11.86 10.06 -14.91
N THR A 20 12.06 10.65 -13.74
CA THR A 20 11.41 11.89 -13.33
C THR A 20 11.81 12.97 -14.33
N HIS A 21 10.87 13.54 -15.10
CA HIS A 21 11.18 14.74 -15.86
C HIS A 21 11.70 15.79 -14.89
N ARG A 22 12.94 16.25 -15.12
CA ARG A 22 13.53 17.36 -14.36
C ARG A 22 12.54 18.52 -14.42
N PHE A 23 12.32 19.18 -13.27
CA PHE A 23 11.56 20.42 -13.17
C PHE A 23 12.19 21.48 -14.10
N LEU A 24 11.79 21.50 -15.37
CA LEU A 24 12.12 22.57 -16.30
C LEU A 24 11.02 23.61 -16.14
N SER A 25 11.37 24.73 -15.52
CA SER A 25 10.54 25.92 -15.51
C SER A 25 10.45 26.49 -16.93
N GLN A 26 9.57 25.96 -17.76
CA GLN A 26 9.11 26.73 -18.91
C GLN A 26 8.05 27.70 -18.42
N SER A 27 8.51 28.91 -18.13
CA SER A 27 7.72 30.09 -17.89
C SER A 27 6.94 30.48 -19.15
N TYR A 28 5.68 30.08 -19.23
CA TYR A 28 4.71 30.80 -20.07
C TYR A 28 4.16 32.01 -19.28
N PRO A 29 4.02 33.20 -19.90
CA PRO A 29 3.53 34.39 -19.22
C PRO A 29 2.05 34.20 -18.86
N SER A 30 1.76 34.31 -17.57
CA SER A 30 0.40 34.26 -17.02
C SER A 30 -0.34 35.55 -17.36
N ILE A 31 -1.52 35.42 -17.97
CA ILE A 31 -2.53 36.47 -17.97
C ILE A 31 -3.52 36.14 -16.85
N ALA A 32 -3.64 37.10 -15.92
CA ALA A 32 -4.72 37.33 -14.95
C ALA A 32 -5.16 36.19 -13.99
N GLY A 33 -4.71 36.30 -12.74
CA GLY A 33 -5.61 36.32 -11.57
C GLY A 33 -6.42 35.08 -11.20
N GLU A 34 -5.79 33.93 -10.95
CA GLU A 34 -6.41 32.83 -10.19
C GLU A 34 -5.46 32.27 -9.11
N SER A 35 -6.04 31.84 -8.00
CA SER A 35 -5.36 31.29 -6.81
C SER A 35 -4.52 30.06 -7.16
N VAL A 36 -3.25 30.07 -6.77
CA VAL A 36 -2.27 29.00 -7.02
C VAL A 36 -2.57 27.78 -6.14
N THR A 37 -3.47 26.89 -6.57
CA THR A 37 -3.77 25.63 -5.87
C THR A 37 -3.34 24.36 -6.60
N ASN A 38 -2.67 24.46 -7.75
CA ASN A 38 -2.11 23.28 -8.43
C ASN A 38 -0.66 23.54 -8.85
N LEU A 39 0.28 22.86 -8.17
CA LEU A 39 1.66 22.76 -8.64
C LEU A 39 1.64 22.14 -10.05
N ARG A 40 2.09 22.96 -11.01
CA ARG A 40 2.12 22.73 -12.45
C ARG A 40 2.74 21.38 -12.79
N TYR A 41 1.92 20.41 -13.17
CA TYR A 41 2.36 19.24 -13.93
C TYR A 41 1.81 19.39 -15.34
N SER A 42 2.69 19.47 -16.34
CA SER A 42 2.24 19.37 -17.73
C SER A 42 1.75 17.95 -17.96
N PRO A 43 0.48 17.71 -18.33
CA PRO A 43 0.02 16.38 -18.66
C PRO A 43 0.84 15.82 -19.83
N ILE A 44 1.03 14.50 -19.85
CA ILE A 44 1.49 13.83 -21.07
C ILE A 44 0.40 14.09 -22.10
N THR A 45 0.69 14.89 -23.12
CA THR A 45 -0.27 15.25 -24.17
C THR A 45 0.20 14.58 -25.46
N TYR A 46 -0.71 13.83 -26.09
CA TYR A 46 -0.46 13.23 -27.39
C TYR A 46 -1.06 14.14 -28.46
N PRO A 47 -0.27 14.58 -29.45
CA PRO A 47 -0.82 15.38 -30.55
C PRO A 47 -1.76 14.51 -31.39
N SER A 48 -2.99 14.97 -31.62
CA SER A 48 -3.89 14.36 -32.59
C SER A 48 -3.42 14.64 -34.03
N VAL A 49 -3.99 13.93 -35.00
CA VAL A 49 -3.74 14.14 -36.44
C VAL A 49 -4.04 15.60 -36.87
N LEU A 50 -4.88 16.31 -36.12
CA LEU A 50 -5.27 17.69 -36.36
C LEU A 50 -4.55 18.69 -35.41
N GLY A 51 -3.62 18.23 -34.58
CA GLY A 51 -2.86 19.06 -33.64
C GLY A 51 -3.57 19.37 -32.32
N GLU A 52 -4.75 18.81 -32.09
CA GLU A 52 -5.47 18.94 -30.81
C GLU A 52 -4.92 17.97 -29.76
N PRO A 53 -4.90 18.34 -28.46
CA PRO A 53 -4.45 17.44 -27.41
C PRO A 53 -5.44 16.27 -27.26
N LEU A 54 -4.98 15.04 -27.50
CA LEU A 54 -5.75 13.85 -27.14
C LEU A 54 -5.81 13.74 -25.62
N HIS A 55 -7.02 13.66 -25.06
CA HIS A 55 -7.22 13.33 -23.66
C HIS A 55 -6.85 11.85 -23.48
N GLY A 56 -5.85 11.56 -22.64
CA GLY A 56 -5.36 10.19 -22.41
C GLY A 56 -6.49 9.21 -22.07
N GLU A 57 -7.51 9.68 -21.36
CA GLU A 57 -8.69 8.89 -21.03
C GLU A 57 -9.44 8.35 -22.26
N ASP A 58 -9.69 9.19 -23.28
CA ASP A 58 -10.36 8.77 -24.51
C ASP A 58 -9.51 7.76 -25.27
N LEU A 59 -8.19 7.95 -25.26
CA LEU A 59 -7.25 7.01 -25.83
C LEU A 59 -7.33 5.65 -25.11
N ALA A 60 -7.26 5.63 -23.78
CA ALA A 60 -7.32 4.40 -23.00
C ALA A 60 -8.65 3.64 -23.20
N ASN A 61 -9.77 4.37 -23.32
CA ASN A 61 -11.09 3.80 -23.59
C ASN A 61 -11.24 3.29 -25.03
N SER A 62 -10.46 3.82 -25.98
CA SER A 62 -10.49 3.41 -27.39
C SER A 62 -9.73 2.11 -27.69
N ILE A 63 -8.87 1.65 -26.77
CA ILE A 63 -8.03 0.45 -26.98
C ILE A 63 -8.88 -0.83 -26.82
N PRO A 64 -9.10 -1.61 -27.88
CA PRO A 64 -9.92 -2.81 -27.80
C PRO A 64 -9.18 -3.96 -27.10
N LYS A 65 -9.88 -4.68 -26.21
CA LYS A 65 -9.34 -5.87 -25.55
C LYS A 65 -8.88 -6.92 -26.57
N GLY A 66 -7.68 -7.47 -26.37
CA GLY A 66 -7.08 -8.46 -27.27
C GLY A 66 -6.46 -7.90 -28.56
N GLY A 67 -6.53 -6.58 -28.77
CA GLY A 67 -5.83 -5.91 -29.87
C GLY A 67 -4.30 -5.80 -29.63
N LEU A 68 -3.58 -5.37 -30.65
CA LEU A 68 -2.12 -5.16 -30.56
C LEU A 68 -1.74 -4.11 -29.49
N ASP A 69 -2.50 -3.02 -29.42
CA ASP A 69 -2.25 -1.94 -28.45
C ASP A 69 -2.61 -2.33 -27.02
N TRP A 70 -3.61 -3.21 -26.87
CA TRP A 70 -3.92 -3.84 -25.59
C TRP A 70 -2.73 -4.68 -25.09
N GLU A 71 -2.16 -5.53 -25.94
CA GLU A 71 -0.98 -6.34 -25.59
C GLU A 71 0.26 -5.48 -25.29
N ARG A 72 0.42 -4.35 -25.98
CA ARG A 72 1.48 -3.37 -25.67
C ARG A 72 1.28 -2.72 -24.31
N ALA A 73 0.06 -2.29 -24.00
CA ALA A 73 -0.28 -1.73 -22.70
C ALA A 73 -0.01 -2.74 -21.57
N LEU A 74 -0.45 -3.99 -21.74
CA LEU A 74 -0.18 -5.07 -20.78
C LEU A 74 1.32 -5.34 -20.61
N ARG A 75 2.14 -5.29 -21.66
CA ARG A 75 3.61 -5.41 -21.52
C ARG A 75 4.19 -4.27 -20.68
N CYS A 76 3.75 -3.03 -20.90
CA CYS A 76 4.20 -1.88 -20.13
C CYS A 76 3.81 -2.01 -18.65
N LEU A 77 2.55 -2.34 -18.37
CA LEU A 77 2.06 -2.55 -17.01
C LEU A 77 2.79 -3.69 -16.31
N ARG A 78 2.98 -4.83 -16.98
CA ARG A 78 3.75 -5.96 -16.44
C ARG A 78 5.20 -5.60 -16.12
N HIS A 79 5.83 -4.76 -16.94
CA HIS A 79 7.18 -4.28 -16.67
C HIS A 79 7.20 -3.29 -15.48
N ALA A 80 6.23 -2.37 -15.42
CA ALA A 80 6.09 -1.42 -14.31
C ALA A 80 5.83 -2.15 -12.96
N LEU A 81 4.99 -3.18 -12.95
CA LEU A 81 4.74 -3.99 -11.75
C LEU A 81 6.00 -4.72 -11.23
N ARG A 82 7.00 -4.98 -12.08
CA ARG A 82 8.29 -5.59 -11.67
C ARG A 82 9.34 -4.56 -11.28
N THR A 83 9.38 -3.42 -11.96
CA THR A 83 10.40 -2.38 -11.79
C THR A 83 10.02 -1.28 -10.80
N THR A 84 8.78 -1.34 -10.29
CA THR A 84 8.26 -0.51 -9.20
C THR A 84 8.53 1.00 -9.39
N PRO A 85 8.09 1.60 -10.52
CA PRO A 85 8.36 3.00 -10.83
C PRO A 85 7.68 3.92 -9.81
N SER A 86 8.18 5.15 -9.70
CA SER A 86 7.72 6.08 -8.66
C SER A 86 6.19 6.26 -8.61
N PRO A 87 5.61 6.56 -7.45
CA PRO A 87 4.16 6.77 -7.31
C PRO A 87 3.60 7.90 -8.20
N ASP A 88 4.44 8.87 -8.57
CA ASP A 88 4.10 9.97 -9.48
C ASP A 88 4.00 9.52 -10.94
N TRP A 89 4.70 8.46 -11.32
CA TRP A 89 4.52 7.85 -12.63
C TRP A 89 3.14 7.19 -12.70
N TRP A 90 2.80 6.34 -11.73
CA TRP A 90 1.51 5.66 -11.67
C TRP A 90 0.32 6.64 -11.75
N ARG A 91 0.32 7.71 -10.95
CA ARG A 91 -0.78 8.70 -10.97
C ARG A 91 -0.95 9.43 -12.29
N ARG A 92 0.10 9.52 -13.12
CA ARG A 92 0.00 10.16 -14.44
C ARG A 92 -0.65 9.26 -15.47
N VAL A 93 -0.46 7.95 -15.35
CA VAL A 93 -0.77 6.98 -16.42
C VAL A 93 -2.01 6.14 -16.14
N LEU A 94 -2.56 6.16 -14.92
CA LEU A 94 -3.68 5.32 -14.52
C LEU A 94 -5.01 6.06 -14.56
N LEU A 95 -6.04 5.38 -15.04
CA LEU A 95 -7.43 5.81 -14.88
C LEU A 95 -8.07 5.22 -13.62
N VAL A 96 -8.94 6.00 -13.00
CA VAL A 96 -9.84 5.54 -11.94
C VAL A 96 -10.99 4.75 -12.55
N ALA A 97 -11.35 3.63 -11.93
CA ALA A 97 -12.47 2.79 -12.31
C ALA A 97 -13.79 3.59 -12.32
N PRO A 98 -14.61 3.49 -13.39
CA PRO A 98 -15.85 4.23 -13.50
C PRO A 98 -16.77 4.07 -12.29
N CYS A 99 -16.81 2.89 -11.69
CA CYS A 99 -17.63 2.56 -10.51
C CYS A 99 -17.24 3.32 -9.23
N TYR A 100 -16.06 3.94 -9.19
CA TYR A 100 -15.56 4.69 -8.02
C TYR A 100 -15.48 6.20 -8.24
N ARG A 101 -15.84 6.69 -9.42
CA ARG A 101 -15.82 8.13 -9.68
C ARG A 101 -16.97 8.83 -8.98
N SER A 102 -16.66 9.90 -8.25
CA SER A 102 -17.68 10.81 -7.75
C SER A 102 -18.28 11.62 -8.92
N GLN A 103 -19.56 11.97 -8.85
CA GLN A 103 -20.24 12.81 -9.85
C GLN A 103 -19.53 14.15 -10.10
N SER A 104 -18.72 14.63 -9.13
CA SER A 104 -17.93 15.85 -9.23
C SER A 104 -16.56 15.70 -9.91
N GLN A 105 -16.10 14.48 -10.22
CA GLN A 105 -14.79 14.18 -10.80
C GLN A 105 -14.81 13.86 -12.31
N GLN A 106 -15.80 14.37 -13.05
CA GLN A 106 -15.92 14.14 -14.50
C GLN A 106 -14.85 14.83 -15.37
N SER A 107 -13.84 15.48 -14.79
CA SER A 107 -12.75 16.08 -15.57
C SER A 107 -11.81 15.01 -16.12
N SER A 108 -11.64 14.97 -17.44
CA SER A 108 -10.74 14.04 -18.15
C SER A 108 -9.33 14.10 -17.57
N THR A 109 -8.68 12.95 -17.33
CA THR A 109 -7.27 12.92 -16.89
C THR A 109 -6.37 12.91 -18.12
N PRO A 110 -5.72 14.03 -18.50
CA PRO A 110 -5.21 14.16 -19.87
C PRO A 110 -4.01 13.25 -20.18
N GLY A 111 -3.30 12.74 -19.17
CA GLY A 111 -2.15 11.85 -19.36
C GLY A 111 -2.38 10.35 -19.08
N ALA A 112 -3.59 9.97 -18.65
CA ALA A 112 -3.85 8.61 -18.19
C ALA A 112 -4.07 7.67 -19.38
N VAL A 113 -3.24 6.65 -19.55
CA VAL A 113 -3.22 5.77 -20.75
C VAL A 113 -3.59 4.32 -20.46
N PHE A 114 -3.75 3.96 -19.18
CA PHE A 114 -4.11 2.61 -18.78
C PHE A 114 -5.50 2.59 -18.16
N SER A 115 -6.39 1.84 -18.80
CA SER A 115 -7.75 1.64 -18.30
C SER A 115 -7.76 0.68 -17.10
N PRO A 116 -8.80 0.76 -16.24
CA PRO A 116 -8.97 -0.15 -15.10
C PRO A 116 -8.96 -1.62 -15.52
N ASP A 117 -9.48 -1.94 -16.69
CA ASP A 117 -9.46 -3.29 -17.25
C ASP A 117 -8.05 -3.77 -17.53
N MET A 118 -7.20 -2.94 -18.17
CA MET A 118 -5.79 -3.29 -18.43
C MET A 118 -5.03 -3.48 -17.13
N ILE A 119 -5.27 -2.59 -16.15
CA ILE A 119 -4.61 -2.63 -14.84
C ILE A 119 -5.02 -3.91 -14.10
N GLY A 120 -6.31 -4.22 -14.03
CA GLY A 120 -6.82 -5.43 -13.39
C GLY A 120 -6.25 -6.72 -14.02
N GLU A 121 -6.14 -6.76 -15.34
CA GLU A 121 -5.58 -7.90 -16.07
C GLU A 121 -4.07 -8.07 -15.81
N ALA A 122 -3.30 -6.97 -15.83
CA ALA A 122 -1.87 -7.00 -15.54
C ALA A 122 -1.56 -7.36 -14.06
N VAL A 123 -2.38 -6.88 -13.12
CA VAL A 123 -2.28 -7.21 -11.69
C VAL A 123 -2.61 -8.68 -11.46
N ALA A 124 -3.68 -9.18 -12.08
CA ALA A 124 -3.99 -10.60 -11.99
C ALA A 124 -2.87 -11.46 -12.63
N ASP A 125 -2.22 -10.99 -13.71
CA ASP A 125 -1.11 -11.72 -14.36
C ASP A 125 0.06 -11.83 -13.40
N ARG A 126 0.39 -10.71 -12.74
CA ARG A 126 1.47 -10.65 -11.76
C ARG A 126 1.19 -11.54 -10.54
N THR A 127 -0.06 -11.59 -10.06
CA THR A 127 -0.44 -12.49 -8.96
C THR A 127 -0.22 -13.96 -9.34
N ILE A 128 -0.63 -14.37 -10.55
CA ILE A 128 -0.42 -15.74 -11.05
C ILE A 128 1.06 -16.05 -11.26
N GLU A 129 1.84 -15.10 -11.78
CA GLU A 129 3.29 -15.24 -11.92
C GLU A 129 3.97 -15.46 -10.56
N LEU A 130 3.65 -14.64 -9.55
CA LEU A 130 4.22 -14.77 -8.21
C LEU A 130 3.84 -16.09 -7.54
N LEU A 131 2.61 -16.57 -7.74
CA LEU A 131 2.21 -17.89 -7.27
C LEU A 131 3.06 -19.02 -7.89
N LYS A 132 3.38 -18.92 -9.18
CA LYS A 132 4.27 -19.90 -9.84
C LYS A 132 5.68 -19.84 -9.24
N LEU A 133 6.21 -18.63 -9.01
CA LEU A 133 7.52 -18.43 -8.39
C LEU A 133 7.57 -18.99 -6.97
N THR A 134 6.51 -18.83 -6.18
CA THR A 134 6.41 -19.45 -4.84
C THR A 134 6.53 -20.97 -4.86
N ASN A 135 6.12 -21.61 -5.96
CA ASN A 135 6.22 -23.06 -6.10
C ASN A 135 7.60 -23.54 -6.57
N SER A 136 8.45 -22.64 -7.10
CA SER A 136 9.74 -22.98 -7.71
C SER A 136 10.96 -22.37 -7.03
N GLU A 137 10.80 -21.27 -6.29
CA GLU A 137 11.90 -20.49 -5.71
C GLU A 137 11.73 -20.25 -4.20
N THR A 138 12.82 -20.45 -3.46
CA THR A 138 12.88 -20.33 -2.00
C THR A 138 12.90 -18.89 -1.47
N GLN A 139 13.01 -17.85 -2.32
CA GLN A 139 13.14 -16.45 -1.90
C GLN A 139 12.18 -15.45 -2.58
N CYS A 140 10.97 -15.89 -2.96
CA CYS A 140 9.98 -15.01 -3.61
C CYS A 140 9.26 -14.02 -2.68
N TRP A 141 9.48 -14.08 -1.35
CA TRP A 141 8.74 -13.25 -0.38
C TRP A 141 8.94 -11.75 -0.61
N GLN A 142 10.17 -11.33 -0.95
CA GLN A 142 10.46 -9.92 -1.21
C GLN A 142 9.67 -9.38 -2.42
N ASP A 143 9.47 -10.20 -3.45
CA ASP A 143 8.66 -9.81 -4.61
C ASP A 143 7.19 -9.67 -4.26
N TRP A 144 6.68 -10.52 -3.37
CA TRP A 144 5.33 -10.39 -2.81
C TRP A 144 5.16 -9.10 -2.00
N LEU A 145 6.15 -8.73 -1.18
CA LEU A 145 6.14 -7.48 -0.41
C LEU A 145 6.11 -6.26 -1.32
N LEU A 146 6.99 -6.20 -2.32
CA LEU A 146 7.05 -5.10 -3.30
C LEU A 146 5.74 -4.98 -4.09
N PHE A 147 5.20 -6.11 -4.54
CA PHE A 147 3.95 -6.14 -5.27
C PHE A 147 2.75 -5.73 -4.39
N ALA A 148 2.73 -6.12 -3.11
CA ALA A 148 1.65 -5.77 -2.19
C ALA A 148 1.54 -4.25 -1.97
N ASP A 149 2.65 -3.51 -1.89
CA ASP A 149 2.62 -2.04 -1.81
C ASP A 149 1.97 -1.41 -3.05
N ILE A 150 2.37 -1.85 -4.25
CA ILE A 150 1.77 -1.36 -5.50
C ILE A 150 0.30 -1.75 -5.59
N PHE A 151 -0.03 -3.01 -5.30
CA PHE A 151 -1.41 -3.51 -5.33
C PHE A 151 -2.31 -2.72 -4.38
N PHE A 152 -1.85 -2.49 -3.15
CA PHE A 152 -2.56 -1.66 -2.17
C PHE A 152 -2.75 -0.23 -2.69
N PHE A 153 -1.70 0.38 -3.25
CA PHE A 153 -1.77 1.71 -3.84
C PHE A 153 -2.79 1.79 -4.98
N LEU A 154 -2.77 0.84 -5.92
CA LEU A 154 -3.69 0.79 -7.07
C LEU A 154 -5.15 0.63 -6.60
N MET A 155 -5.38 -0.27 -5.64
CA MET A 155 -6.71 -0.51 -5.08
C MET A 155 -7.22 0.72 -4.30
N LYS A 156 -6.38 1.32 -3.45
CA LYS A 156 -6.72 2.53 -2.69
C LYS A 156 -7.00 3.73 -3.59
N SER A 157 -6.34 3.80 -4.74
CA SER A 157 -6.56 4.87 -5.74
C SER A 157 -7.80 4.62 -6.61
N GLY A 158 -8.51 3.50 -6.41
CA GLY A 158 -9.68 3.15 -7.20
C GLY A 158 -9.34 2.79 -8.65
N CYS A 159 -8.09 2.41 -8.95
CA CYS A 159 -7.65 2.07 -10.31
C CYS A 159 -7.98 0.63 -10.72
N ILE A 160 -8.47 -0.18 -9.79
CA ILE A 160 -8.87 -1.57 -10.00
C ILE A 160 -10.29 -1.71 -9.47
N ASP A 161 -11.24 -2.14 -10.30
CA ASP A 161 -12.55 -2.59 -9.82
C ASP A 161 -12.36 -3.87 -8.99
N PHE A 162 -12.67 -3.80 -7.71
CA PHE A 162 -12.42 -4.88 -6.76
C PHE A 162 -13.22 -6.16 -7.10
N LEU A 163 -14.50 -6.02 -7.49
CA LEU A 163 -15.35 -7.19 -7.75
C LEU A 163 -14.91 -7.91 -9.02
N ASP A 164 -14.69 -7.14 -10.08
CA ASP A 164 -14.17 -7.65 -11.35
C ASP A 164 -12.79 -8.29 -11.17
N PHE A 165 -11.90 -7.69 -10.36
CA PHE A 165 -10.61 -8.28 -10.05
C PHE A 165 -10.71 -9.63 -9.33
N VAL A 166 -11.59 -9.75 -8.32
CA VAL A 166 -11.81 -11.02 -7.60
C VAL A 166 -12.30 -12.10 -8.56
N ASP A 167 -13.22 -11.76 -9.47
CA ASP A 167 -13.75 -12.68 -10.49
C ASP A 167 -12.69 -13.10 -11.51
N LYS A 168 -11.90 -12.14 -12.02
CA LYS A 168 -10.76 -12.38 -12.91
C LYS A 168 -9.72 -13.29 -12.25
N LEU A 169 -9.36 -13.03 -10.99
CA LEU A 169 -8.38 -13.85 -10.29
C LEU A 169 -8.90 -15.26 -10.02
N ALA A 170 -10.15 -15.40 -9.57
CA ALA A 170 -10.77 -16.69 -9.31
C ALA A 170 -10.80 -17.56 -10.58
N SER A 171 -11.23 -16.99 -11.72
CA SER A 171 -11.26 -17.71 -12.99
C SER A 171 -9.87 -18.20 -13.42
N ARG A 172 -8.83 -17.39 -13.26
CA ARG A 172 -7.45 -17.76 -13.62
C ARG A 172 -6.87 -18.84 -12.72
N VAL A 173 -7.20 -18.81 -11.43
CA VAL A 173 -6.81 -19.85 -10.48
C VAL A 173 -7.51 -21.17 -10.82
N THR A 174 -8.80 -21.15 -11.15
CA THR A 174 -9.54 -22.36 -11.54
C THR A 174 -9.09 -22.92 -12.89
N ASN A 175 -8.74 -22.05 -13.85
CA ASN A 175 -8.26 -22.45 -15.18
C ASN A 175 -6.78 -22.88 -15.18
N SER A 176 -6.01 -22.49 -14.17
CA SER A 176 -4.67 -23.02 -13.93
C SER A 176 -4.78 -24.37 -13.24
N ASP A 177 -3.78 -25.24 -13.38
CA ASP A 177 -3.75 -26.51 -12.63
C ASP A 177 -4.01 -26.22 -11.15
N GLN A 178 -5.00 -26.90 -10.54
CA GLN A 178 -5.47 -26.67 -9.16
C GLN A 178 -4.35 -26.70 -8.09
N GLN A 179 -3.18 -27.21 -8.48
CA GLN A 179 -1.94 -27.21 -7.70
C GLN A 179 -1.19 -25.87 -7.67
N ILE A 180 -1.64 -24.80 -8.35
CA ILE A 180 -0.92 -23.51 -8.36
C ILE A 180 -0.98 -22.80 -7.00
N LEU A 181 -2.10 -22.96 -6.28
CA LEU A 181 -2.26 -22.46 -4.92
C LEU A 181 -1.71 -23.50 -3.93
N ARG A 182 -0.42 -23.40 -3.59
CA ARG A 182 0.20 -24.23 -2.55
C ARG A 182 0.42 -23.50 -1.22
N SER A 183 -0.03 -22.25 -1.13
CA SER A 183 0.22 -21.38 0.02
C SER A 183 -0.79 -20.25 0.09
N ASN A 184 -0.87 -19.59 1.25
CA ASN A 184 -1.84 -18.53 1.53
C ASN A 184 -1.43 -17.12 1.07
N HIS A 185 -0.52 -17.00 0.08
CA HIS A 185 -0.03 -15.70 -0.39
C HIS A 185 -1.14 -14.83 -1.02
N VAL A 186 -2.11 -15.42 -1.74
CA VAL A 186 -3.25 -14.67 -2.28
C VAL A 186 -4.18 -14.19 -1.15
N THR A 187 -4.47 -15.07 -0.18
CA THR A 187 -5.23 -14.71 1.02
C THR A 187 -4.56 -13.55 1.75
N TRP A 188 -3.24 -13.59 1.89
CA TRP A 188 -2.44 -12.50 2.45
C TRP A 188 -2.51 -11.20 1.65
N LEU A 189 -2.34 -11.27 0.32
CA LEU A 189 -2.44 -10.10 -0.55
C LEU A 189 -3.81 -9.43 -0.44
N LEU A 190 -4.90 -10.21 -0.44
CA LEU A 190 -6.26 -9.70 -0.28
C LEU A 190 -6.49 -9.16 1.14
N ALA A 191 -5.85 -9.72 2.17
CA ALA A 191 -5.93 -9.21 3.54
C ALA A 191 -5.30 -7.82 3.68
N GLN A 192 -4.34 -7.45 2.84
CA GLN A 192 -3.76 -6.08 2.82
C GLN A 192 -4.82 -5.03 2.47
N ILE A 193 -5.72 -5.34 1.55
CA ILE A 193 -6.66 -4.36 0.98
C ILE A 193 -8.05 -4.36 1.63
N ILE A 194 -8.37 -5.36 2.47
CA ILE A 194 -9.73 -5.51 3.03
C ILE A 194 -10.16 -4.36 3.95
N ARG A 195 -9.20 -3.53 4.40
CA ARG A 195 -9.44 -2.32 5.20
C ARG A 195 -9.48 -1.03 4.39
N ILE A 196 -9.23 -1.09 3.08
CA ILE A 196 -9.37 0.06 2.20
C ILE A 196 -10.85 0.41 2.12
N GLU A 197 -11.17 1.69 2.30
CA GLU A 197 -12.54 2.21 2.31
C GLU A 197 -13.31 1.81 1.05
N ILE A 198 -12.71 1.98 -0.15
CA ILE A 198 -13.31 1.57 -1.43
C ILE A 198 -13.72 0.09 -1.40
N VAL A 199 -12.84 -0.79 -0.92
CA VAL A 199 -13.09 -2.24 -0.84
C VAL A 199 -14.20 -2.56 0.15
N MET A 200 -14.15 -1.96 1.35
CA MET A 200 -15.17 -2.13 2.39
C MET A 200 -16.55 -1.67 1.92
N ASN A 201 -16.63 -0.50 1.29
CA ASN A 201 -17.87 0.05 0.76
C ASN A 201 -18.41 -0.86 -0.35
N THR A 202 -17.55 -1.25 -1.30
CA THR A 202 -17.91 -2.15 -2.41
C THR A 202 -18.50 -3.46 -1.89
N LEU A 203 -17.82 -4.13 -0.95
CA LEU A 203 -18.28 -5.39 -0.35
C LEU A 203 -19.59 -5.24 0.44
N SER A 204 -19.78 -4.11 1.12
CA SER A 204 -20.98 -3.86 1.92
C SER A 204 -22.21 -3.61 1.04
N SER A 205 -22.01 -2.90 -0.08
CA SER A 205 -23.07 -2.58 -1.06
C SER A 205 -23.32 -3.67 -2.09
N ASP A 206 -22.43 -4.66 -2.23
CA ASP A 206 -22.55 -5.70 -3.26
C ASP A 206 -23.81 -6.56 -3.04
N PRO A 207 -24.75 -6.59 -4.01
CA PRO A 207 -25.93 -7.47 -3.92
C PRO A 207 -25.55 -8.96 -3.90
N ARG A 208 -24.36 -9.33 -4.40
CA ARG A 208 -23.81 -10.69 -4.43
C ARG A 208 -22.74 -10.92 -3.35
N LYS A 209 -22.74 -10.10 -2.29
CA LYS A 209 -21.69 -10.12 -1.24
C LYS A 209 -21.39 -11.49 -0.62
N VAL A 210 -22.37 -12.39 -0.55
CA VAL A 210 -22.15 -13.77 -0.06
C VAL A 210 -21.27 -14.55 -1.04
N ASP A 211 -21.60 -14.54 -2.32
CA ASP A 211 -20.84 -15.24 -3.36
C ASP A 211 -19.46 -14.62 -3.57
N THR A 212 -19.37 -13.29 -3.58
CA THR A 212 -18.10 -12.56 -3.64
C THR A 212 -17.21 -12.93 -2.46
N THR A 213 -17.78 -12.97 -1.25
CA THR A 213 -17.02 -13.39 -0.07
C THR A 213 -16.58 -14.85 -0.16
N ARG A 214 -17.44 -15.75 -0.64
CA ARG A 214 -17.08 -17.16 -0.85
C ARG A 214 -15.90 -17.29 -1.81
N LYS A 215 -15.86 -16.50 -2.88
CA LYS A 215 -14.71 -16.44 -3.81
C LYS A 215 -13.44 -15.97 -3.11
N ILE A 216 -13.51 -14.89 -2.32
CA ILE A 216 -12.36 -14.40 -1.54
C ILE A 216 -11.81 -15.47 -0.60
N ILE A 217 -12.69 -16.17 0.12
CA ILE A 217 -12.30 -17.24 1.05
C ILE A 217 -11.73 -18.45 0.30
N SER A 218 -12.23 -18.75 -0.91
CA SER A 218 -11.79 -19.91 -1.70
C SER A 218 -10.31 -19.92 -2.08
N PHE A 219 -9.62 -18.77 -2.01
CA PHE A 219 -8.18 -18.69 -2.23
C PHE A 219 -7.35 -19.28 -1.08
N HIS A 220 -7.95 -19.44 0.11
CA HIS A 220 -7.30 -20.06 1.24
C HIS A 220 -7.07 -21.56 1.01
N LYS A 221 -5.90 -22.03 1.43
CA LYS A 221 -5.58 -23.45 1.50
C LYS A 221 -5.54 -23.89 2.94
N GLU A 222 -6.41 -24.85 3.25
CA GLU A 222 -6.36 -25.64 4.48
C GLU A 222 -5.18 -26.62 4.36
N ASP A 223 -3.98 -26.22 4.77
CA ASP A 223 -2.83 -27.13 4.72
C ASP A 223 -2.61 -27.85 6.06
N LYS A 224 -2.28 -29.15 5.97
CA LYS A 224 -2.09 -30.06 7.12
C LYS A 224 -0.73 -29.81 7.76
N SER A 225 -0.75 -29.32 9.00
CA SER A 225 0.37 -29.18 9.95
C SER A 225 1.62 -28.48 9.44
N LEU A 226 1.93 -27.33 10.02
CA LEU A 226 3.27 -26.73 9.97
C LEU A 226 4.30 -27.79 10.37
N ASP A 227 5.23 -28.14 9.47
CA ASP A 227 6.43 -28.88 9.85
C ASP A 227 7.14 -28.08 10.95
N ALA A 228 7.36 -28.70 12.11
CA ALA A 228 7.93 -28.05 13.30
C ALA A 228 9.34 -27.46 13.08
N ASN A 229 9.96 -27.75 11.93
CA ASN A 229 11.28 -27.26 11.53
C ASN A 229 11.24 -25.99 10.65
N ASN A 230 10.07 -25.50 10.21
CA ASN A 230 9.91 -24.32 9.34
C ASN A 230 9.08 -23.21 10.03
N ILE A 231 9.45 -22.81 11.24
CA ILE A 231 8.71 -21.82 12.07
C ILE A 231 9.28 -20.40 11.86
N GLY A 232 9.36 -19.96 10.60
CA GLY A 232 9.72 -18.57 10.30
C GLY A 232 8.55 -17.60 10.54
N PRO A 233 8.80 -16.29 10.71
CA PRO A 233 7.73 -15.30 10.87
C PRO A 233 6.72 -15.30 9.71
N GLN A 234 7.20 -15.53 8.49
CA GLN A 234 6.38 -15.63 7.28
C GLN A 234 5.45 -16.84 7.30
N SER A 235 5.94 -18.02 7.69
CA SER A 235 5.11 -19.24 7.70
C SER A 235 4.00 -19.12 8.75
N ILE A 236 4.31 -18.55 9.91
CA ILE A 236 3.31 -18.21 10.94
C ILE A 236 2.28 -17.23 10.38
N LEU A 237 2.72 -16.15 9.73
CA LEU A 237 1.80 -15.19 9.13
C LEU A 237 0.84 -15.87 8.15
N LEU A 238 1.37 -16.66 7.21
CA LEU A 238 0.57 -17.34 6.18
C LEU A 238 -0.35 -18.41 6.76
N ASP A 239 0.00 -19.04 7.89
CA ASP A 239 -0.87 -20.02 8.56
C ASP A 239 -2.09 -19.35 9.23
N PHE A 240 -1.91 -18.15 9.79
CA PHE A 240 -2.94 -17.42 10.51
C PHE A 240 -3.71 -16.39 9.67
N ILE A 241 -3.21 -16.03 8.48
CA ILE A 241 -3.76 -14.89 7.72
C ILE A 241 -5.21 -15.09 7.31
N SER A 242 -5.61 -16.34 7.04
CA SER A 242 -7.02 -16.62 6.72
C SER A 242 -7.92 -16.32 7.90
N SER A 243 -7.53 -16.65 9.13
CA SER A 243 -8.31 -16.29 10.33
C SER A 243 -8.40 -14.77 10.47
N SER A 244 -7.29 -14.05 10.28
CA SER A 244 -7.24 -12.58 10.36
C SER A 244 -8.16 -11.91 9.33
N GLN A 245 -8.09 -12.36 8.07
CA GLN A 245 -8.93 -11.85 6.98
C GLN A 245 -10.40 -12.13 7.28
N THR A 246 -10.72 -13.37 7.65
CA THR A 246 -12.08 -13.81 7.88
C THR A 246 -12.74 -13.10 9.06
N LEU A 247 -12.04 -12.95 10.19
CA LEU A 247 -12.51 -12.13 11.32
C LEU A 247 -12.79 -10.69 10.90
N ARG A 248 -11.99 -10.15 9.98
CA ARG A 248 -12.20 -8.81 9.47
C ARG A 248 -13.41 -8.71 8.55
N ILE A 249 -13.60 -9.64 7.61
CA ILE A 249 -14.79 -9.65 6.73
C ILE A 249 -16.07 -9.83 7.57
N TRP A 250 -16.02 -10.70 8.58
CA TRP A 250 -17.13 -10.90 9.51
C TRP A 250 -17.58 -9.60 10.20
N SER A 251 -16.65 -8.71 10.53
CA SER A 251 -16.98 -7.45 11.23
C SER A 251 -17.92 -6.51 10.47
N PHE A 252 -18.05 -6.65 9.15
CA PHE A 252 -18.97 -5.86 8.32
C PHE A 252 -19.96 -6.71 7.49
N ASN A 253 -19.81 -8.04 7.48
CA ASN A 253 -20.75 -8.95 6.83
C ASN A 253 -21.02 -10.20 7.70
N THR A 254 -22.08 -10.12 8.50
CA THR A 254 -22.42 -11.18 9.47
C THR A 254 -22.92 -12.48 8.82
N SER A 255 -23.35 -12.45 7.54
CA SER A 255 -23.88 -13.63 6.84
C SER A 255 -22.83 -14.68 6.51
N ILE A 256 -21.54 -14.36 6.67
CA ILE A 256 -20.43 -15.28 6.43
C ILE A 256 -20.22 -16.22 7.62
N ARG A 257 -20.88 -15.97 8.76
CA ARG A 257 -20.76 -16.77 9.99
C ARG A 257 -20.89 -18.27 9.77
N GLU A 258 -21.79 -18.70 8.87
CA GLU A 258 -22.05 -20.11 8.57
C GLU A 258 -20.96 -20.76 7.70
N HIS A 259 -20.09 -19.97 7.08
CA HIS A 259 -19.05 -20.41 6.14
C HIS A 259 -17.65 -20.45 6.78
N LEU A 260 -17.57 -20.23 8.10
CA LEU A 260 -16.34 -20.27 8.87
C LEU A 260 -16.00 -21.72 9.23
N ASN A 261 -14.79 -22.18 8.89
CA ASN A 261 -14.31 -23.46 9.39
C ASN A 261 -13.89 -23.33 10.88
N SER A 262 -13.88 -24.45 11.60
CA SER A 262 -13.53 -24.48 13.02
C SER A 262 -12.08 -24.04 13.29
N ASP A 263 -11.16 -24.32 12.35
CA ASP A 263 -9.74 -23.96 12.44
C ASP A 263 -9.53 -22.44 12.47
N GLN A 264 -10.18 -21.70 11.56
CA GLN A 264 -10.08 -20.23 11.52
C GLN A 264 -10.56 -19.60 12.82
N LEU A 265 -11.65 -20.11 13.41
CA LEU A 265 -12.14 -19.61 14.69
C LEU A 265 -11.16 -19.93 15.83
N GLN A 266 -10.57 -21.13 15.82
CA GLN A 266 -9.58 -21.54 16.82
C GLN A 266 -8.30 -20.69 16.73
N LYS A 267 -7.77 -20.48 15.52
CA LYS A 267 -6.64 -19.57 15.28
C LYS A 267 -6.95 -18.14 15.69
N GLY A 268 -8.20 -17.69 15.49
CA GLY A 268 -8.66 -16.39 15.96
C GLY A 268 -8.56 -16.24 17.48
N LYS A 269 -8.95 -17.28 18.23
CA LYS A 269 -8.76 -17.34 19.68
C LYS A 269 -7.29 -17.36 20.07
N GLN A 270 -6.46 -18.10 19.35
CA GLN A 270 -5.02 -18.13 19.61
C GLN A 270 -4.36 -16.75 19.42
N ILE A 271 -4.80 -15.95 18.45
CA ILE A 271 -4.34 -14.56 18.27
C ILE A 271 -4.68 -13.72 19.51
N ASP A 272 -5.92 -13.77 19.96
CA ASP A 272 -6.40 -13.02 21.13
C ASP A 272 -5.72 -13.49 22.43
N GLU A 273 -5.57 -14.79 22.63
CA GLU A 273 -4.87 -15.37 23.77
C GLU A 273 -3.39 -15.00 23.78
N TRP A 274 -2.72 -15.09 22.62
CA TRP A 274 -1.33 -14.65 22.49
C TRP A 274 -1.19 -13.17 22.83
N TRP A 275 -2.08 -12.32 22.31
CA TRP A 275 -2.05 -10.89 22.61
C TRP A 275 -2.26 -10.60 24.11
N LYS A 276 -3.24 -11.26 24.74
CA LYS A 276 -3.47 -11.16 26.19
C LYS A 276 -2.28 -11.64 27.00
N GLN A 277 -1.65 -12.74 26.58
CA GLN A 277 -0.45 -13.26 27.23
C GLN A 277 0.72 -12.28 27.07
N MET A 278 0.94 -11.71 25.89
CA MET A 278 1.97 -10.69 25.67
C MET A 278 1.76 -9.48 26.58
N MET A 279 0.53 -8.95 26.64
CA MET A 279 0.21 -7.81 27.51
C MET A 279 0.26 -8.14 29.01
N LYS A 280 -0.03 -9.40 29.40
CA LYS A 280 0.01 -9.84 30.80
C LYS A 280 1.43 -10.19 31.26
N ALA A 281 2.21 -10.85 30.41
CA ALA A 281 3.61 -11.20 30.65
C ALA A 281 4.49 -9.94 30.66
N SER A 282 4.12 -8.93 29.88
CA SER A 282 4.72 -7.61 29.97
C SER A 282 4.31 -6.92 31.28
N GLY A 283 3.07 -7.10 31.78
CA GLY A 283 2.64 -6.52 33.07
C GLY A 283 2.66 -4.99 33.01
N GLU A 284 3.44 -4.33 33.87
CA GLU A 284 3.82 -2.90 33.76
C GLU A 284 5.00 -2.66 32.81
N ARG A 285 5.76 -3.71 32.46
CA ARG A 285 6.77 -3.64 31.39
C ARG A 285 6.06 -3.70 30.05
N MET A 286 6.72 -3.13 29.08
CA MET A 286 6.19 -2.92 27.76
C MET A 286 6.91 -3.85 26.78
N ILE A 287 6.31 -4.16 25.63
CA ILE A 287 6.84 -5.14 24.67
C ILE A 287 8.20 -4.68 24.14
N ASP A 288 9.25 -5.47 24.42
CA ASP A 288 10.59 -5.21 23.86
C ASP A 288 10.68 -5.65 22.40
N PHE A 289 10.50 -4.68 21.50
CA PHE A 289 10.56 -4.92 20.06
C PHE A 289 11.98 -5.20 19.53
N THR A 290 13.02 -5.03 20.35
CA THR A 290 14.41 -5.33 19.96
C THR A 290 14.77 -6.80 20.12
N ASN A 291 14.04 -7.52 20.98
CA ASN A 291 14.36 -8.89 21.40
C ASN A 291 13.21 -9.89 21.11
N LEU A 292 12.41 -9.63 20.06
CA LEU A 292 11.39 -10.58 19.62
C LEU A 292 12.03 -11.79 18.93
N ASP A 293 11.63 -13.00 19.34
CA ASP A 293 11.96 -14.21 18.60
C ASP A 293 11.16 -14.31 17.29
N GLU A 294 11.49 -15.30 16.45
CA GLU A 294 10.83 -15.50 15.15
C GLU A 294 9.32 -15.72 15.31
N ARG A 295 8.92 -16.43 16.37
CA ARG A 295 7.52 -16.73 16.64
C ARG A 295 6.73 -15.50 17.03
N ALA A 296 7.25 -14.70 17.96
CA ALA A 296 6.65 -13.45 18.40
C ALA A 296 6.61 -12.42 17.27
N THR A 297 7.65 -12.38 16.43
CA THR A 297 7.66 -11.56 15.21
C THR A 297 6.51 -11.95 14.28
N GLY A 298 6.37 -13.25 13.97
CA GLY A 298 5.28 -13.76 13.12
C GLY A 298 3.90 -13.47 13.71
N MET A 299 3.71 -13.71 15.01
CA MET A 299 2.44 -13.42 15.68
C MET A 299 2.13 -11.91 15.73
N PHE A 300 3.14 -11.05 15.88
CA PHE A 300 2.95 -9.60 15.82
C PHE A 300 2.57 -9.16 14.40
N TRP A 301 3.13 -9.77 13.36
CA TRP A 301 2.67 -9.56 11.98
C TRP A 301 1.20 -9.96 11.83
N VAL A 302 0.79 -11.13 12.32
CA VAL A 302 -0.62 -11.57 12.32
C VAL A 302 -1.53 -10.57 13.03
N LEU A 303 -1.09 -10.07 14.19
CA LEU A 303 -1.83 -9.06 14.95
C LEU A 303 -2.03 -7.78 14.13
N SER A 304 -1.04 -7.36 13.33
CA SER A 304 -1.17 -6.19 12.45
C SER A 304 -2.31 -6.29 11.43
N PHE A 305 -2.70 -7.52 11.05
CA PHE A 305 -3.85 -7.79 10.16
C PHE A 305 -5.16 -7.93 10.91
N THR A 306 -5.15 -8.10 12.23
CA THR A 306 -6.36 -8.33 13.04
C THR A 306 -6.73 -7.10 13.86
N MET A 307 -5.77 -6.58 14.64
CA MET A 307 -5.90 -5.51 15.63
C MET A 307 -4.88 -4.39 15.38
N ALA A 308 -4.97 -3.75 14.21
CA ALA A 308 -4.00 -2.72 13.82
C ALA A 308 -3.92 -1.54 14.80
N GLN A 309 -5.02 -1.14 15.45
CA GLN A 309 -4.99 -0.01 16.40
C GLN A 309 -4.23 -0.36 17.69
N PRO A 310 -4.56 -1.44 18.42
CA PRO A 310 -3.77 -1.90 19.56
C PRO A 310 -2.29 -2.18 19.23
N ALA A 311 -2.00 -2.75 18.07
CA ALA A 311 -0.62 -2.98 17.64
C ALA A 311 0.15 -1.66 17.45
N CYS A 312 -0.50 -0.65 16.87
CA CYS A 312 0.06 0.69 16.69
C CYS A 312 0.35 1.37 18.03
N GLU A 313 -0.61 1.31 18.96
CA GLU A 313 -0.47 1.87 20.31
C GLU A 313 0.66 1.21 21.08
N ALA A 314 0.83 -0.11 20.98
CA ALA A 314 1.94 -0.81 21.62
C ALA A 314 3.31 -0.33 21.11
N VAL A 315 3.44 -0.07 19.80
CA VAL A 315 4.66 0.50 19.22
C VAL A 315 4.87 1.96 19.64
N MET A 316 3.82 2.79 19.66
CA MET A 316 3.96 4.17 20.11
C MET A 316 4.33 4.27 21.59
N ASN A 317 3.70 3.43 22.41
CA ASN A 317 4.09 3.28 23.80
C ASN A 317 5.57 2.87 23.88
N TRP A 318 6.03 1.95 23.01
CA TRP A 318 7.43 1.51 22.95
C TRP A 318 8.40 2.70 22.95
N PHE A 319 8.19 3.61 22.01
CA PHE A 319 9.04 4.77 21.83
C PHE A 319 9.02 5.78 22.99
N THR A 320 7.99 5.76 23.84
CA THR A 320 7.86 6.69 24.96
C THR A 320 8.35 6.14 26.31
N SER A 321 8.68 4.85 26.37
CA SER A 321 8.97 4.18 27.64
C SER A 321 10.28 4.53 28.31
N ALA A 322 11.28 4.90 27.52
CA ALA A 322 12.56 5.40 28.04
C ALA A 322 12.37 6.74 28.79
N GLY A 323 11.15 7.30 28.77
CA GLY A 323 10.80 8.55 29.41
C GLY A 323 11.29 9.77 28.64
N MET A 324 11.11 10.92 29.28
CA MET A 324 11.55 12.21 28.77
C MET A 324 12.78 12.67 29.56
N ALA A 325 13.77 13.23 28.87
CA ALA A 325 14.85 13.99 29.48
C ALA A 325 14.57 15.48 29.33
N ASP A 326 14.76 16.23 30.42
CA ASP A 326 14.89 17.69 30.32
C ASP A 326 16.25 18.01 29.69
N LEU A 327 16.25 18.65 28.52
CA LEU A 327 17.47 19.24 28.01
C LEU A 327 17.79 20.49 28.84
N ILE A 328 18.80 20.38 29.71
CA ILE A 328 19.35 21.53 30.43
C ILE A 328 19.99 22.47 29.40
N GLN A 329 19.44 23.67 29.31
CA GLN A 329 19.82 24.68 28.33
C GLN A 329 21.28 25.15 28.49
N GLY A 330 21.91 25.49 27.36
CA GLY A 330 23.15 26.28 27.35
C GLY A 330 22.94 27.69 27.90
N PRO A 331 24.01 28.43 28.24
CA PRO A 331 23.98 29.61 29.11
C PRO A 331 23.13 30.82 28.67
N ASN A 332 22.49 30.79 27.49
CA ASN A 332 21.85 31.96 26.87
C ASN A 332 20.33 31.83 26.61
N MET A 333 19.63 30.84 27.16
CA MET A 333 18.17 30.69 26.96
C MET A 333 17.37 31.05 28.22
N GLN A 334 16.13 31.53 28.03
CA GLN A 334 15.25 31.97 29.11
C GLN A 334 14.74 30.77 29.93
N PRO A 335 14.59 30.89 31.28
CA PRO A 335 14.18 29.79 32.15
C PRO A 335 12.80 29.17 31.85
N SER A 336 11.96 29.86 31.07
CA SER A 336 10.61 29.43 30.70
C SER A 336 10.55 28.45 29.52
N GLU A 337 11.67 28.19 28.83
CA GLU A 337 11.70 27.36 27.61
C GLU A 337 12.28 25.96 27.89
N ARG A 338 11.68 25.20 28.82
CA ARG A 338 12.09 23.80 29.05
C ARG A 338 11.78 22.94 27.82
N ILE A 339 12.81 22.40 27.19
CA ILE A 339 12.68 21.47 26.07
C ILE A 339 12.75 20.05 26.62
N MET A 340 11.67 19.30 26.48
CA MET A 340 11.63 17.87 26.79
C MET A 340 12.03 17.05 25.57
N MET A 341 12.86 16.02 25.75
CA MET A 341 13.30 15.11 24.69
C MET A 341 12.98 13.65 25.01
N MET A 342 12.43 12.92 24.05
CA MET A 342 12.19 11.49 24.15
C MET A 342 13.50 10.70 24.04
N ARG A 343 13.66 9.67 24.89
CA ARG A 343 14.95 8.99 25.08
C ARG A 343 15.17 7.71 24.29
N GLU A 344 14.17 7.16 23.61
CA GLU A 344 14.31 5.87 22.94
C GLU A 344 15.33 5.93 21.77
N THR A 345 16.32 5.04 21.79
CA THR A 345 17.41 5.02 20.80
C THR A 345 17.37 3.85 19.85
N TYR A 346 16.54 2.83 20.13
CA TYR A 346 16.45 1.62 19.31
C TYR A 346 15.27 1.68 18.34
N PRO A 347 15.50 1.99 17.05
CA PRO A 347 14.45 1.97 16.04
C PRO A 347 14.00 0.53 15.75
N LEU A 348 12.72 0.37 15.36
CA LEU A 348 12.19 -0.90 14.88
C LEU A 348 12.98 -1.41 13.66
N SER A 349 13.33 -2.69 13.66
CA SER A 349 14.13 -3.33 12.62
C SER A 349 13.40 -3.43 11.29
N MET A 350 14.13 -3.41 10.17
CA MET A 350 13.55 -3.64 8.84
C MET A 350 12.88 -5.01 8.74
N SER A 351 13.43 -6.03 9.40
CA SER A 351 12.82 -7.36 9.45
C SER A 351 11.43 -7.29 10.07
N LEU A 352 11.29 -6.72 11.28
CA LEU A 352 9.98 -6.57 11.92
C LEU A 352 9.00 -5.74 11.08
N LEU A 353 9.45 -4.62 10.53
CA LEU A 353 8.59 -3.72 9.76
C LEU A 353 8.09 -4.35 8.46
N SER A 354 8.91 -5.18 7.80
CA SER A 354 8.61 -5.71 6.47
C SER A 354 7.36 -6.60 6.38
N GLY A 355 6.98 -7.29 7.46
CA GLY A 355 5.79 -8.15 7.48
C GLY A 355 4.55 -7.51 8.10
N LEU A 356 4.61 -6.25 8.55
CA LEU A 356 3.44 -5.54 9.03
C LEU A 356 2.45 -5.28 7.89
N SER A 357 1.15 -5.29 8.21
CA SER A 357 0.12 -4.87 7.26
C SER A 357 0.34 -3.41 6.85
N ILE A 358 0.11 -3.11 5.57
CA ILE A 358 0.26 -1.74 5.04
C ILE A 358 -0.67 -0.77 5.79
N ASN A 359 -1.84 -1.26 6.24
CA ASN A 359 -2.75 -0.50 7.08
C ASN A 359 -2.15 -0.13 8.45
N LEU A 360 -1.42 -1.03 9.10
CA LEU A 360 -0.69 -0.70 10.33
C LEU A 360 0.44 0.30 10.03
N CYS A 361 1.22 0.08 8.97
CA CYS A 361 2.29 1.00 8.58
C CYS A 361 1.77 2.43 8.35
N LEU A 362 0.61 2.58 7.70
CA LEU A 362 -0.06 3.87 7.52
C LEU A 362 -0.44 4.53 8.84
N LYS A 363 -1.07 3.77 9.76
CA LYS A 363 -1.45 4.28 11.09
C LYS A 363 -0.22 4.73 11.89
N LEU A 364 0.83 3.90 11.89
CA LEU A 364 2.06 4.18 12.59
C LEU A 364 2.77 5.41 12.01
N ALA A 365 2.84 5.52 10.69
CA ALA A 365 3.40 6.70 10.01
C ALA A 365 2.66 7.98 10.42
N TYR A 366 1.32 7.98 10.44
CA TYR A 366 0.56 9.14 10.88
C TYR A 366 0.77 9.48 12.36
N GLN A 367 0.81 8.50 13.26
CA GLN A 367 1.06 8.77 14.67
C GLN A 367 2.48 9.29 14.93
N LEU A 368 3.47 8.77 14.18
CA LEU A 368 4.83 9.28 14.20
C LEU A 368 4.91 10.70 13.63
N GLU A 369 4.20 11.00 12.54
CA GLU A 369 4.13 12.37 11.99
C GLU A 369 3.56 13.37 13.00
N GLU A 370 2.45 13.04 13.65
CA GLU A 370 1.89 13.89 14.72
C GLU A 370 2.93 14.15 15.80
N THR A 371 3.64 13.11 16.24
CA THR A 371 4.59 13.21 17.35
C THR A 371 5.86 13.96 16.96
N ILE A 372 6.41 13.69 15.77
CA ILE A 372 7.68 14.24 15.28
C ILE A 372 7.52 15.71 14.88
N PHE A 373 6.43 16.06 14.19
CA PHE A 373 6.29 17.38 13.56
C PHE A 373 5.37 18.33 14.32
N LEU A 374 4.40 17.80 15.08
CA LEU A 374 3.40 18.59 15.81
C LEU A 374 3.50 18.41 17.33
N GLY A 375 4.35 17.51 17.81
CA GLY A 375 4.60 17.28 19.23
C GLY A 375 5.31 18.44 19.91
N GLN A 376 5.07 18.59 21.21
CA GLN A 376 5.74 19.60 22.05
C GLN A 376 7.16 19.20 22.46
N ALA A 377 7.46 17.90 22.43
CA ALA A 377 8.76 17.36 22.81
C ALA A 377 9.60 17.02 21.58
N VAL A 378 10.92 17.07 21.75
CA VAL A 378 11.86 16.62 20.73
C VAL A 378 11.72 15.10 20.56
N PRO A 379 11.41 14.62 19.33
CA PRO A 379 11.25 13.20 19.08
C PRO A 379 12.56 12.45 19.24
N SER A 380 12.47 11.17 19.58
CA SER A 380 13.65 10.33 19.75
C SER A 380 14.24 9.91 18.40
N ILE A 381 15.53 9.56 18.38
CA ILE A 381 16.18 9.07 17.16
C ILE A 381 15.53 7.78 16.65
N ALA A 382 15.04 6.93 17.56
CA ALA A 382 14.33 5.72 17.22
C ALA A 382 13.03 6.01 16.44
N MET A 383 12.24 7.00 16.88
CA MET A 383 11.02 7.42 16.18
C MET A 383 11.32 7.91 14.77
N VAL A 384 12.32 8.81 14.62
CA VAL A 384 12.69 9.40 13.33
C VAL A 384 13.21 8.33 12.37
N GLU A 385 14.09 7.44 12.83
CA GLU A 385 14.65 6.37 12.00
C GLU A 385 13.59 5.32 11.64
N THR A 386 12.71 4.92 12.57
CA THR A 386 11.56 4.04 12.23
C THR A 386 10.63 4.70 11.23
N TYR A 387 10.37 6.00 11.38
CA TYR A 387 9.56 6.75 10.44
C TYR A 387 10.13 6.71 9.01
N VAL A 388 11.44 6.94 8.86
CA VAL A 388 12.13 6.81 7.57
C VAL A 388 12.07 5.38 7.02
N ARG A 389 12.28 4.36 7.86
CA ARG A 389 12.17 2.95 7.46
C ARG A 389 10.78 2.60 6.94
N LEU A 390 9.72 3.10 7.57
CA LEU A 390 8.34 2.94 7.07
C LEU A 390 8.20 3.48 5.66
N LEU A 391 8.70 4.70 5.40
CA LEU A 391 8.66 5.30 4.06
C LEU A 391 9.43 4.49 3.01
N LEU A 392 10.43 3.71 3.41
CA LEU A 392 11.22 2.85 2.52
C LEU A 392 10.56 1.51 2.22
N ILE A 393 9.83 0.91 3.17
CA ILE A 393 9.21 -0.41 2.97
C ILE A 393 7.92 -0.37 2.15
N ALA A 394 7.17 0.74 2.20
CA ALA A 394 5.93 0.92 1.43
C ALA A 394 5.89 2.30 0.75
N PRO A 395 6.82 2.57 -0.18
CA PRO A 395 6.99 3.89 -0.78
C PRO A 395 5.78 4.37 -1.58
N HIS A 396 4.98 3.47 -2.17
CA HIS A 396 3.77 3.86 -2.92
C HIS A 396 2.64 4.26 -1.99
N SER A 397 2.48 3.50 -0.91
CA SER A 397 1.40 3.71 0.05
C SER A 397 1.66 4.88 1.01
N LEU A 398 2.92 5.17 1.36
CA LEU A 398 3.28 6.08 2.47
C LEU A 398 3.92 7.40 2.04
N PHE A 399 4.72 7.43 0.98
CA PHE A 399 5.58 8.59 0.70
C PHE A 399 4.81 9.88 0.41
N ARG A 400 3.72 9.83 -0.36
CA ARG A 400 2.97 11.06 -0.69
C ARG A 400 2.01 11.54 0.39
N PRO A 401 1.27 10.67 1.12
CA PRO A 401 0.53 11.10 2.30
C PRO A 401 1.38 11.93 3.26
N HIS A 402 2.64 11.55 3.47
CA HIS A 402 3.61 12.34 4.23
C HIS A 402 3.75 13.79 3.71
N PHE A 403 4.13 13.96 2.43
CA PHE A 403 4.34 15.30 1.88
C PHE A 403 3.05 16.13 1.85
N THR A 404 1.90 15.51 1.54
CA THR A 404 0.61 16.21 1.54
C THR A 404 0.21 16.64 2.94
N ALA A 405 0.34 15.77 3.95
CA ALA A 405 0.00 16.10 5.32
C ALA A 405 0.92 17.21 5.87
N LEU A 406 2.24 17.11 5.62
CA LEU A 406 3.19 18.13 6.02
C LEU A 406 2.95 19.48 5.35
N THR A 407 2.71 19.50 4.03
CA THR A 407 2.46 20.74 3.28
C THR A 407 1.16 21.41 3.73
N GLN A 408 0.10 20.65 4.02
CA GLN A 408 -1.18 21.18 4.47
C GLN A 408 -1.14 21.70 5.90
N ARG A 409 -0.49 20.96 6.81
CA ARG A 409 -0.54 21.26 8.25
C ARG A 409 0.55 22.22 8.71
N SER A 410 1.67 22.26 7.98
CA SER A 410 2.81 23.10 8.33
C SER A 410 3.46 23.77 7.11
N PRO A 411 2.76 24.73 6.44
CA PRO A 411 3.32 25.46 5.30
C PRO A 411 4.63 26.17 5.65
N SER A 412 4.75 26.62 6.91
CA SER A 412 5.90 27.35 7.44
C SER A 412 7.17 26.50 7.55
N ILE A 413 7.06 25.19 7.80
CA ILE A 413 8.22 24.27 7.88
C ILE A 413 8.97 24.20 6.54
N LEU A 414 8.24 24.25 5.42
CA LEU A 414 8.80 24.21 4.07
C LEU A 414 9.25 25.59 3.55
N SER A 415 8.82 26.67 4.21
CA SER A 415 9.17 28.05 3.84
C SER A 415 10.49 28.56 4.44
N LYS A 416 11.08 27.84 5.41
CA LYS A 416 12.35 28.21 6.02
C LYS A 416 13.49 27.94 5.02
N SER A 417 14.14 29.02 4.55
CA SER A 417 15.38 28.94 3.76
C SER A 417 16.43 28.15 4.56
N GLY A 418 16.67 26.90 4.17
CA GLY A 418 17.60 26.00 4.84
C GLY A 418 17.18 24.53 4.77
N ILE A 419 15.89 24.23 4.67
CA ILE A 419 15.38 22.85 4.49
C ILE A 419 15.09 22.61 3.01
N MET A 420 16.12 22.72 2.17
CA MET A 420 16.14 21.91 0.96
C MET A 420 16.51 20.50 1.42
N VAL A 421 15.52 19.64 1.64
CA VAL A 421 15.75 18.20 1.53
C VAL A 421 16.11 17.96 0.06
N LYS A 422 17.38 18.17 -0.27
CA LYS A 422 18.00 17.51 -1.41
C LYS A 422 17.99 16.04 -1.07
N ALA A 423 16.88 15.38 -1.36
CA ALA A 423 16.89 13.95 -1.59
C ALA A 423 17.88 13.73 -2.74
N ARG A 424 19.13 13.41 -2.40
CA ARG A 424 20.03 12.75 -3.35
C ARG A 424 19.39 11.38 -3.59
N ARG A 425 18.64 11.29 -4.68
CA ARG A 425 18.23 10.04 -5.31
C ARG A 425 19.35 9.56 -6.22
#